data_AF-B3T4J4-F1
#
_entry.id   AF-B3T4J4-F1
#
_cell.length_a   1.000
_cell.length_b   1.000
_cell.length_c   1.000
_cell.angle_alpha   90.00
_cell.angle_beta   90.00
_cell.angle_gamma   90.00
#
_symmetry.space_group_name_H-M   'P 1'
#
loop_
_entity.id
_entity.type
_entity.pdbx_description
1 polymer ?
#
loop_
_entity_poly.entity_id
_entity_poly.type
_entity_poly.pdbx_seq_one_letter_code
_entity_poly.pdbx_strand_id
1 'polypeptide(L)'
;MMHPLGLLGGTFDCFHAGHLALVERGLVECEVLEIWLTSDALAQFKDARTCSWNERTSDLLDSIGKAAAQRVSLHTLEDEDGPAPIHEVATAILCTPETRAGCARINSMRAANDLPDLAVIEVEHVLAGDGEPISSSRIRAGEIDREGLAWIPESARTGRIVLTPAVEAELKDPFGQLVPGPEDDPSVAMSQVLAQIEFEAGPLIAVGDVTVLALQELDHPADIALIDGRTKRQPWESADAIDASVYDKVLRCQSPAGSLTPSLLEACAQALTAWMDDGSSHLIEVDGEEDLAPLFLHPLAPMGAVVLYGQPGKGVVVRRTNEDAKQRCRRLLSGFASTE
;
A
#
# COMPACT_ATOMS: atom_id res chain seq x y z
N MET A 1 -0.46 -10.76 -38.58
CA MET A 1 -1.82 -11.30 -38.75
C MET A 1 -2.43 -11.28 -37.36
N MET A 2 -3.60 -10.67 -37.19
CA MET A 2 -4.21 -10.52 -35.87
C MET A 2 -4.89 -11.84 -35.48
N HIS A 3 -4.75 -12.26 -34.24
CA HIS A 3 -5.41 -13.43 -33.68
C HIS A 3 -6.90 -13.12 -33.45
N PRO A 4 -7.85 -13.99 -33.82
CA PRO A 4 -9.28 -13.71 -33.59
C PRO A 4 -9.63 -13.53 -32.10
N LEU A 5 -9.05 -14.35 -31.24
CA LEU A 5 -9.27 -14.31 -29.79
C LEU A 5 -7.99 -14.67 -29.04
N GLY A 6 -7.63 -13.81 -28.09
CA GLY A 6 -6.54 -14.01 -27.14
C GLY A 6 -7.04 -14.23 -25.71
N LEU A 7 -6.37 -15.11 -24.98
CA LEU A 7 -6.61 -15.36 -23.56
C LEU A 7 -5.56 -14.65 -22.70
N LEU A 8 -5.99 -14.06 -21.60
CA LEU A 8 -5.12 -13.46 -20.61
C LEU A 8 -5.61 -13.84 -19.21
N GLY A 9 -4.75 -14.46 -18.40
CA GLY A 9 -5.06 -14.85 -17.02
C GLY A 9 -4.22 -14.08 -16.01
N GLY A 10 -4.79 -13.74 -14.85
CA GLY A 10 -4.04 -13.07 -13.78
C GLY A 10 -4.92 -12.59 -12.64
N THR A 11 -4.30 -12.05 -11.59
CA THR A 11 -5.05 -11.48 -10.46
C THR A 11 -5.55 -10.06 -10.77
N PHE A 12 -4.75 -9.26 -11.49
CA PHE A 12 -5.08 -7.86 -11.84
C PHE A 12 -5.46 -6.98 -10.64
N ASP A 13 -4.82 -7.22 -9.50
CA ASP A 13 -4.94 -6.37 -8.32
C ASP A 13 -4.06 -5.12 -8.44
N CYS A 14 -4.47 -4.01 -7.84
CA CYS A 14 -3.81 -2.70 -7.99
C CYS A 14 -3.45 -2.43 -9.45
N PHE A 15 -4.43 -2.28 -10.35
CA PHE A 15 -4.16 -2.27 -11.79
C PHE A 15 -3.10 -1.21 -12.14
N HIS A 16 -1.99 -1.66 -12.74
CA HIS A 16 -0.73 -0.92 -12.83
C HIS A 16 -0.14 -0.98 -14.23
N ALA A 17 0.90 -0.17 -14.49
CA ALA A 17 1.52 -0.02 -15.82
C ALA A 17 1.93 -1.36 -16.46
N GLY A 18 2.43 -2.31 -15.67
CA GLY A 18 2.71 -3.68 -16.13
C GLY A 18 1.47 -4.43 -16.68
N HIS A 19 0.34 -4.38 -15.97
CA HIS A 19 -0.92 -4.97 -16.45
C HIS A 19 -1.43 -4.24 -17.70
N LEU A 20 -1.34 -2.91 -17.72
CA LEU A 20 -1.74 -2.11 -18.86
C LEU A 20 -0.95 -2.49 -20.12
N ALA A 21 0.38 -2.61 -20.02
CA ALA A 21 1.22 -3.01 -21.15
C ALA A 21 0.86 -4.40 -21.69
N LEU A 22 0.52 -5.34 -20.80
CA LEU A 22 0.08 -6.69 -21.16
C LEU A 22 -1.26 -6.67 -21.93
N VAL A 23 -2.24 -5.92 -21.43
CA VAL A 23 -3.55 -5.77 -22.08
C VAL A 23 -3.44 -5.03 -23.41
N GLU A 24 -2.68 -3.93 -23.46
CA GLU A 24 -2.45 -3.16 -24.69
C GLU A 24 -1.78 -4.02 -25.76
N ARG A 25 -0.77 -4.82 -25.39
CA ARG A 25 -0.15 -5.74 -26.34
C ARG A 25 -1.16 -6.78 -26.85
N GLY A 26 -2.01 -7.30 -25.98
CA GLY A 26 -3.09 -8.20 -26.38
C GLY A 26 -4.05 -7.57 -27.38
N LEU A 27 -4.44 -6.31 -27.18
CA LEU A 27 -5.35 -5.60 -28.08
C LEU A 27 -4.73 -5.22 -29.44
N VAL A 28 -3.39 -5.15 -29.49
CA VAL A 28 -2.62 -5.00 -30.74
C VAL A 28 -2.57 -6.32 -31.53
N GLU A 29 -2.40 -7.45 -30.84
CA GLU A 29 -2.19 -8.75 -31.49
C GLU A 29 -3.49 -9.55 -31.70
N CYS A 30 -4.56 -9.24 -30.97
CA CYS A 30 -5.82 -10.00 -30.98
C CYS A 30 -7.03 -9.10 -31.29
N GLU A 31 -8.02 -9.57 -32.06
CA GLU A 31 -9.26 -8.83 -32.37
C GLU A 31 -10.08 -8.61 -31.11
N VAL A 32 -10.24 -9.64 -30.27
CA VAL A 32 -10.84 -9.55 -28.93
C VAL A 32 -9.99 -10.27 -27.90
N LEU A 33 -10.13 -9.86 -26.64
CA LEU A 33 -9.49 -10.48 -25.48
C LEU A 33 -10.51 -10.99 -24.48
N GLU A 34 -10.26 -12.17 -23.96
CA GLU A 34 -10.86 -12.67 -22.73
C GLU A 34 -9.85 -12.56 -21.60
N ILE A 35 -10.19 -11.76 -20.59
CA ILE A 35 -9.36 -11.59 -19.39
C ILE A 35 -10.01 -12.36 -18.25
N TRP A 36 -9.27 -13.33 -17.73
CA TRP A 36 -9.67 -14.26 -16.69
C TRP A 36 -9.01 -13.84 -15.38
N LEU A 37 -9.80 -13.20 -14.51
CA LEU A 37 -9.35 -12.69 -13.22
C LEU A 37 -9.53 -13.75 -12.14
N THR A 38 -8.48 -14.02 -11.34
CA THR A 38 -8.58 -14.96 -10.20
C THR A 38 -9.76 -14.61 -9.30
N SER A 39 -10.50 -15.62 -8.81
CA SER A 39 -11.58 -15.41 -7.86
C SER A 39 -11.09 -14.81 -6.55
N ASP A 40 -12.00 -14.18 -5.79
CA ASP A 40 -11.64 -13.54 -4.51
C ASP A 40 -11.07 -14.53 -3.52
N ALA A 41 -11.61 -15.75 -3.47
CA ALA A 41 -11.09 -16.81 -2.63
C ALA A 41 -9.62 -17.13 -2.93
N LEU A 42 -9.24 -17.28 -4.20
CA LEU A 42 -7.85 -17.55 -4.58
C LEU A 42 -6.94 -16.35 -4.36
N ALA A 43 -7.41 -15.16 -4.72
CA ALA A 43 -6.64 -13.93 -4.62
C ALA A 43 -6.34 -13.58 -3.16
N GLN A 44 -7.36 -13.63 -2.30
CA GLN A 44 -7.26 -13.30 -0.87
C GLN A 44 -6.61 -14.41 -0.05
N PHE A 45 -6.66 -15.66 -0.50
CA PHE A 45 -5.86 -16.73 0.09
C PHE A 45 -4.35 -16.47 -0.06
N LYS A 46 -3.95 -15.89 -1.21
CA LYS A 46 -2.55 -15.52 -1.45
C LYS A 46 -2.15 -14.23 -0.72
N ASP A 47 -3.01 -13.23 -0.71
CA ASP A 47 -2.81 -11.98 0.03
C ASP A 47 -4.17 -11.39 0.43
N ALA A 48 -4.48 -11.40 1.73
CA ALA A 48 -5.77 -10.96 2.26
C ALA A 48 -6.13 -9.50 1.93
N ARG A 49 -5.13 -8.67 1.54
CA ARG A 49 -5.32 -7.27 1.16
C ARG A 49 -5.77 -7.08 -0.28
N THR A 50 -5.79 -8.13 -1.10
CA THR A 50 -6.21 -8.02 -2.49
C THR A 50 -7.68 -7.64 -2.60
N CYS A 51 -7.96 -6.66 -3.47
CA CYS A 51 -9.29 -6.14 -3.72
C CYS A 51 -10.24 -7.22 -4.24
N SER A 52 -11.53 -6.98 -4.05
CA SER A 52 -12.59 -7.85 -4.58
C SER A 52 -12.59 -7.89 -6.11
N TRP A 53 -13.22 -8.90 -6.68
CA TRP A 53 -13.29 -9.11 -8.12
C TRP A 53 -13.97 -7.92 -8.80
N ASN A 54 -14.99 -7.36 -8.16
CA ASN A 54 -15.69 -6.17 -8.66
C ASN A 54 -14.79 -4.94 -8.70
N GLU A 55 -13.99 -4.72 -7.66
CA GLU A 55 -13.04 -3.60 -7.62
C GLU A 55 -11.95 -3.78 -8.68
N ARG A 56 -11.36 -4.97 -8.79
CA ARG A 56 -10.31 -5.27 -9.78
C ARG A 56 -10.80 -5.14 -11.22
N THR A 57 -12.00 -5.61 -11.51
CA THR A 57 -12.60 -5.45 -12.85
C THR A 57 -12.96 -4.02 -13.17
N SER A 58 -13.51 -3.26 -12.21
CA SER A 58 -13.75 -1.82 -12.39
C SER A 58 -12.45 -1.08 -12.68
N ASP A 59 -11.42 -1.32 -11.87
CA ASP A 59 -10.11 -0.69 -11.98
C ASP A 59 -9.44 -0.96 -13.33
N LEU A 60 -9.51 -2.22 -13.80
CA LEU A 60 -9.05 -2.62 -15.13
C LEU A 60 -9.78 -1.86 -16.23
N LEU A 61 -11.12 -1.85 -16.22
CA LEU A 61 -11.92 -1.23 -17.28
C LEU A 61 -11.74 0.28 -17.33
N ASP A 62 -11.65 0.92 -16.18
CA ASP A 62 -11.39 2.35 -16.05
C ASP A 62 -10.00 2.70 -16.61
N SER A 63 -9.00 1.85 -16.34
CA SER A 63 -7.62 2.05 -16.78
C SER A 63 -7.42 1.88 -18.28
N ILE A 64 -8.04 0.87 -18.91
CA ILE A 64 -7.89 0.64 -20.37
C ILE A 64 -8.78 1.57 -21.21
N GLY A 65 -9.81 2.16 -20.60
CA GLY A 65 -10.73 3.10 -21.23
C GLY A 65 -11.81 2.44 -22.09
N LYS A 66 -12.87 3.21 -22.35
CA LYS A 66 -14.14 2.73 -22.95
C LYS A 66 -14.00 2.10 -24.33
N ALA A 67 -13.07 2.57 -25.16
CA ALA A 67 -12.88 2.04 -26.51
C ALA A 67 -12.23 0.65 -26.48
N ALA A 68 -11.20 0.46 -25.66
CA ALA A 68 -10.55 -0.83 -25.45
C ALA A 68 -11.51 -1.83 -24.79
N ALA A 69 -12.29 -1.38 -23.80
CA ALA A 69 -13.27 -2.19 -23.08
C ALA A 69 -14.31 -2.88 -24.00
N GLN A 70 -14.61 -2.34 -25.18
CA GLN A 70 -15.53 -2.98 -26.14
C GLN A 70 -14.98 -4.27 -26.76
N ARG A 71 -13.66 -4.46 -26.71
CA ARG A 71 -12.95 -5.63 -27.25
C ARG A 71 -12.50 -6.60 -26.16
N VAL A 72 -12.90 -6.35 -24.92
CA VAL A 72 -12.50 -7.12 -23.74
C VAL A 72 -13.76 -7.72 -23.11
N SER A 73 -13.67 -8.99 -22.72
CA SER A 73 -14.63 -9.62 -21.82
C SER A 73 -13.91 -10.12 -20.58
N LEU A 74 -14.58 -10.00 -19.42
CA LEU A 74 -14.02 -10.31 -18.12
C LEU A 74 -14.71 -11.55 -17.55
N HIS A 75 -13.90 -12.47 -17.05
CA HIS A 75 -14.35 -13.77 -16.54
C HIS A 75 -13.65 -14.09 -15.22
N THR A 76 -14.19 -15.05 -14.49
CA THR A 76 -13.61 -15.52 -13.23
C THR A 76 -12.74 -16.75 -13.46
N LEU A 77 -11.52 -16.70 -12.95
CA LEU A 77 -10.55 -17.79 -12.97
C LEU A 77 -10.54 -18.49 -11.60
N GLU A 78 -11.00 -19.74 -11.58
CA GLU A 78 -11.17 -20.55 -10.35
C GLU A 78 -10.03 -21.56 -10.13
N ASP A 79 -9.08 -21.65 -11.05
CA ASP A 79 -7.91 -22.52 -10.99
C ASP A 79 -6.71 -21.92 -11.77
N GLU A 80 -5.60 -22.64 -11.88
CA GLU A 80 -4.36 -22.13 -12.49
C GLU A 80 -4.43 -22.00 -14.03
N ASP A 81 -5.21 -22.86 -14.71
CA ASP A 81 -5.19 -22.98 -16.17
C ASP A 81 -6.44 -22.39 -16.84
N GLY A 82 -7.54 -22.28 -16.10
CA GLY A 82 -8.83 -21.76 -16.56
C GLY A 82 -9.37 -22.52 -17.77
N PRO A 83 -10.04 -21.85 -18.72
CA PRO A 83 -10.57 -22.53 -19.90
C PRO A 83 -9.49 -22.88 -20.92
N ALA A 84 -8.27 -22.34 -20.80
CA ALA A 84 -7.27 -22.35 -21.87
C ALA A 84 -6.95 -23.76 -22.42
N PRO A 85 -6.88 -24.83 -21.59
CA PRO A 85 -6.65 -26.20 -22.07
C PRO A 85 -7.75 -26.78 -22.98
N ILE A 86 -8.98 -26.25 -22.88
CA ILE A 86 -10.17 -26.76 -23.60
C ILE A 86 -10.84 -25.68 -24.48
N HIS A 87 -10.29 -24.47 -24.52
CA HIS A 87 -10.88 -23.36 -25.25
C HIS A 87 -10.71 -23.55 -26.77
N GLU A 88 -11.78 -23.93 -27.46
CA GLU A 88 -11.72 -24.30 -28.89
C GLU A 88 -11.46 -23.13 -29.84
N VAL A 89 -11.91 -21.92 -29.48
CA VAL A 89 -11.90 -20.74 -30.38
C VAL A 89 -10.63 -19.88 -30.24
N ALA A 90 -9.97 -19.92 -29.08
CA ALA A 90 -8.82 -19.07 -28.79
C ALA A 90 -7.63 -19.51 -29.65
N THR A 91 -6.85 -18.54 -30.11
CA THR A 91 -5.67 -18.78 -30.96
C THR A 91 -4.38 -18.20 -30.39
N ALA A 92 -4.47 -17.42 -29.32
CA ALA A 92 -3.34 -16.84 -28.62
C ALA A 92 -3.55 -16.85 -27.11
N ILE A 93 -2.43 -16.86 -26.38
CA ILE A 93 -2.38 -16.68 -24.93
C ILE A 93 -1.28 -15.69 -24.60
N LEU A 94 -1.59 -14.74 -23.72
CA LEU A 94 -0.64 -13.72 -23.26
C LEU A 94 -0.01 -14.14 -21.94
N CYS A 95 1.29 -13.87 -21.82
CA CYS A 95 2.03 -14.13 -20.59
C CYS A 95 3.16 -13.13 -20.37
N THR A 96 3.66 -13.11 -19.14
CA THR A 96 4.95 -12.53 -18.77
C THR A 96 6.03 -13.62 -18.80
N PRO A 97 7.33 -13.28 -18.71
CA PRO A 97 8.40 -14.28 -18.65
C PRO A 97 8.20 -15.36 -17.57
N GLU A 98 7.64 -15.02 -16.41
CA GLU A 98 7.39 -15.95 -15.29
C GLU A 98 6.28 -16.94 -15.60
N THR A 99 5.26 -16.51 -16.35
CA THR A 99 4.07 -17.34 -16.66
C THR A 99 4.21 -18.11 -17.98
N ARG A 100 5.30 -17.90 -18.72
CA ARG A 100 5.60 -18.61 -19.98
C ARG A 100 5.61 -20.14 -19.85
N ALA A 101 6.14 -20.66 -18.74
CA ALA A 101 6.15 -22.09 -18.47
C ALA A 101 4.72 -22.66 -18.34
N GLY A 102 3.81 -21.87 -17.75
CA GLY A 102 2.37 -22.21 -17.69
C GLY A 102 1.75 -22.31 -19.07
N CYS A 103 2.07 -21.39 -20.00
CA CYS A 103 1.59 -21.47 -21.38
C CYS A 103 2.08 -22.73 -22.11
N ALA A 104 3.33 -23.15 -21.89
CA ALA A 104 3.85 -24.39 -22.46
C ALA A 104 3.12 -25.63 -21.91
N ARG A 105 2.80 -25.64 -20.61
CA ARG A 105 1.96 -26.68 -19.98
C ARG A 105 0.56 -26.70 -20.58
N ILE A 106 -0.07 -25.53 -20.73
CA ILE A 106 -1.41 -25.39 -21.34
C ILE A 106 -1.40 -25.97 -22.76
N ASN A 107 -0.41 -25.66 -23.60
CA ASN A 107 -0.33 -26.23 -24.95
C ASN A 107 -0.15 -27.76 -24.94
N SER A 108 0.59 -28.30 -23.96
CA SER A 108 0.68 -29.76 -23.77
C SER A 108 -0.68 -30.39 -23.43
N MET A 109 -1.49 -29.73 -22.60
CA MET A 109 -2.85 -30.17 -22.29
C MET A 109 -3.80 -30.03 -23.48
N ARG A 110 -3.66 -28.96 -24.28
CA ARG A 110 -4.42 -28.76 -25.52
C ARG A 110 -4.15 -29.86 -26.53
N ALA A 111 -2.88 -30.25 -26.70
CA ALA A 111 -2.50 -31.37 -27.56
C ALA A 111 -3.14 -32.69 -27.11
N ALA A 112 -3.28 -32.92 -25.79
CA ALA A 112 -3.99 -34.08 -25.25
C ALA A 112 -5.52 -34.02 -25.46
N ASN A 113 -6.07 -32.83 -25.70
CA ASN A 113 -7.47 -32.58 -26.02
C ASN A 113 -7.73 -32.41 -27.54
N ASP A 114 -6.76 -32.78 -28.40
CA ASP A 114 -6.83 -32.62 -29.86
C ASP A 114 -7.05 -31.18 -30.34
N LEU A 115 -6.60 -30.19 -29.54
CA LEU A 115 -6.66 -28.77 -29.86
C LEU A 115 -5.31 -28.24 -30.35
N PRO A 116 -5.29 -27.28 -31.30
CA PRO A 116 -4.06 -26.65 -31.75
C PRO A 116 -3.45 -25.79 -30.64
N ASP A 117 -2.12 -25.69 -30.64
CA ASP A 117 -1.37 -24.81 -29.74
C ASP A 117 -1.85 -23.35 -29.85
N LEU A 118 -1.93 -22.68 -28.69
CA LEU A 118 -2.09 -21.23 -28.63
C LEU A 118 -0.74 -20.59 -28.97
N ALA A 119 -0.77 -19.55 -29.81
CA ALA A 119 0.38 -18.69 -30.00
C ALA A 119 0.69 -17.97 -28.68
N VAL A 120 1.89 -18.17 -28.14
CA VAL A 120 2.32 -17.55 -26.88
C VAL A 120 2.86 -16.16 -27.19
N ILE A 121 2.17 -15.13 -26.70
CA ILE A 121 2.55 -13.73 -26.83
C ILE A 121 3.14 -13.30 -25.49
N GLU A 122 4.46 -13.24 -25.44
CA GLU A 122 5.19 -12.84 -24.24
C GLU A 122 5.43 -11.33 -24.20
N VAL A 123 5.19 -10.73 -23.04
CA VAL A 123 5.37 -9.31 -22.77
C VAL A 123 6.32 -9.13 -21.61
N GLU A 124 7.42 -8.43 -21.84
CA GLU A 124 8.41 -8.09 -20.82
C GLU A 124 7.81 -7.24 -19.70
N HIS A 125 8.40 -7.31 -18.51
CA HIS A 125 8.00 -6.48 -17.40
C HIS A 125 8.27 -4.99 -17.65
N VAL A 126 7.31 -4.17 -17.23
CA VAL A 126 7.56 -2.75 -17.02
C VAL A 126 8.33 -2.60 -15.72
N LEU A 127 9.47 -1.91 -15.78
CA LEU A 127 10.36 -1.70 -14.64
C LEU A 127 9.98 -0.41 -13.90
N ALA A 128 10.10 -0.45 -12.58
CA ALA A 128 9.99 0.71 -11.72
C ALA A 128 11.27 1.56 -11.78
N GLY A 129 11.26 2.71 -11.09
CA GLY A 129 12.40 3.63 -11.06
C GLY A 129 13.69 3.04 -10.47
N ASP A 130 13.60 1.95 -9.70
CA ASP A 130 14.73 1.20 -9.13
C ASP A 130 15.25 0.07 -10.03
N GLY A 131 14.63 -0.14 -11.19
CA GLY A 131 15.03 -1.17 -12.15
C GLY A 131 14.42 -2.55 -11.90
N GLU A 132 13.64 -2.73 -10.83
CA GLU A 132 12.92 -3.97 -10.54
C GLU A 132 11.50 -3.94 -11.18
N PRO A 133 10.90 -5.10 -11.51
CA PRO A 133 9.55 -5.14 -12.08
C PRO A 133 8.48 -4.46 -11.21
N ILE A 134 7.54 -3.78 -11.86
CA ILE A 134 6.31 -3.31 -11.21
C ILE A 134 5.42 -4.52 -10.92
N SER A 135 4.93 -4.65 -9.68
CA SER A 135 3.98 -5.69 -9.30
C SER A 135 3.01 -5.23 -8.22
N SER A 136 1.81 -5.81 -8.19
CA SER A 136 0.78 -5.53 -7.17
C SER A 136 1.31 -5.73 -5.75
N SER A 137 2.17 -6.72 -5.52
CA SER A 137 2.75 -6.97 -4.19
C SER A 137 3.57 -5.78 -3.69
N ARG A 138 4.40 -5.18 -4.55
CA ARG A 138 5.22 -4.00 -4.22
C ARG A 138 4.37 -2.75 -4.00
N ILE A 139 3.29 -2.61 -4.78
CA ILE A 139 2.32 -1.52 -4.60
C ILE A 139 1.60 -1.66 -3.26
N ARG A 140 1.13 -2.87 -2.91
CA ARG A 140 0.51 -3.15 -1.62
C ARG A 140 1.47 -3.01 -0.45
N ALA A 141 2.74 -3.38 -0.62
CA ALA A 141 3.79 -3.15 0.37
C ALA A 141 4.10 -1.66 0.56
N GLY A 142 3.66 -0.79 -0.36
CA GLY A 142 3.89 0.64 -0.28
C GLY A 142 5.27 1.08 -0.79
N GLU A 143 5.96 0.24 -1.57
CA GLU A 143 7.28 0.56 -2.13
C GLU A 143 7.16 1.57 -3.28
N ILE A 144 6.21 1.32 -4.17
CA ILE A 144 6.00 2.06 -5.42
C ILE A 144 4.50 2.31 -5.65
N ASP A 145 4.19 3.28 -6.51
CA ASP A 145 2.85 3.43 -7.04
C ASP A 145 2.62 2.58 -8.30
N ARG A 146 1.43 2.71 -8.89
CA ARG A 146 0.99 1.99 -10.10
C ARG A 146 1.84 2.26 -11.33
N GLU A 147 2.58 3.37 -11.35
CA GLU A 147 3.48 3.76 -12.43
C GLU A 147 4.95 3.40 -12.13
N GLY A 148 5.22 2.78 -10.98
CA GLY A 148 6.56 2.39 -10.58
C GLY A 148 7.39 3.52 -9.95
N LEU A 149 6.74 4.59 -9.48
CA LEU A 149 7.41 5.70 -8.80
C LEU A 149 7.36 5.54 -7.28
N ALA A 150 8.46 5.88 -6.61
CA ALA A 150 8.54 5.84 -5.15
C ALA A 150 7.59 6.85 -4.49
N TRP A 151 6.99 6.49 -3.34
CA TRP A 151 6.07 7.38 -2.62
C TRP A 151 6.76 8.58 -1.95
N ILE A 152 8.02 8.42 -1.57
CA ILE A 152 8.83 9.48 -0.93
C ILE A 152 9.75 10.11 -1.99
N PRO A 153 9.62 11.43 -2.26
CA PRO A 153 10.51 12.14 -3.16
C PRO A 153 11.97 12.10 -2.69
N GLU A 154 12.92 12.14 -3.63
CA GLU A 154 14.35 12.08 -3.33
C GLU A 154 14.81 13.21 -2.40
N SER A 155 14.25 14.41 -2.55
CA SER A 155 14.55 15.56 -1.68
C SER A 155 14.26 15.29 -0.20
N ALA A 156 13.31 14.39 0.10
CA ALA A 156 12.94 13.99 1.45
C ALA A 156 13.75 12.79 1.97
N ARG A 157 14.56 12.15 1.11
CA ARG A 157 15.42 11.01 1.46
C ARG A 157 16.82 11.43 1.87
N THR A 158 17.42 12.36 1.14
CA THR A 158 18.87 12.65 1.25
C THR A 158 19.22 13.75 2.24
N GLY A 159 18.25 14.56 2.68
CA GLY A 159 18.51 15.73 3.50
C GLY A 159 17.37 16.06 4.44
N ARG A 160 17.64 16.96 5.38
CA ARG A 160 16.60 17.54 6.21
C ARG A 160 15.74 18.46 5.34
N ILE A 161 14.43 18.32 5.49
CA ILE A 161 13.45 19.20 4.86
C ILE A 161 12.66 19.91 5.94
N VAL A 162 12.34 21.18 5.70
CA VAL A 162 11.72 22.08 6.69
C VAL A 162 10.36 22.54 6.18
N LEU A 163 9.41 22.60 7.12
CA LEU A 163 8.02 22.98 6.86
C LEU A 163 7.96 24.38 6.24
N THR A 164 7.24 24.48 5.12
CA THR A 164 6.95 25.78 4.48
C THR A 164 5.59 26.29 4.96
N PRO A 165 5.36 27.62 4.94
CA PRO A 165 4.05 28.18 5.31
C PRO A 165 2.88 27.63 4.47
N ALA A 166 3.14 27.25 3.22
CA ALA A 166 2.16 26.64 2.34
C ALA A 166 1.76 25.24 2.82
N VAL A 167 2.75 24.39 3.13
CA VAL A 167 2.49 23.05 3.68
C VAL A 167 1.85 23.14 5.07
N GLU A 168 2.33 24.04 5.93
CA GLU A 168 1.75 24.27 7.25
C GLU A 168 0.25 24.60 7.17
N ALA A 169 -0.15 25.44 6.22
CA ALA A 169 -1.56 25.77 6.01
C ALA A 169 -2.41 24.55 5.63
N GLU A 170 -1.86 23.61 4.86
CA GLU A 170 -2.54 22.37 4.46
C GLU A 170 -2.61 21.31 5.58
N LEU A 171 -1.75 21.41 6.59
CA LEU A 171 -1.73 20.51 7.75
C LEU A 171 -2.68 20.94 8.88
N LYS A 172 -3.30 22.13 8.78
CA LYS A 172 -4.26 22.62 9.79
C LYS A 172 -5.54 21.79 9.87
N ASP A 173 -5.94 21.22 8.74
CA ASP A 173 -7.10 20.34 8.67
C ASP A 173 -6.67 18.90 8.99
N PRO A 174 -7.38 18.21 9.91
CA PRO A 174 -7.07 16.84 10.26
C PRO A 174 -6.92 15.95 9.02
N PHE A 175 -5.79 15.26 8.91
CA PHE A 175 -5.54 14.31 7.84
C PHE A 175 -6.08 12.94 8.26
N GLY A 176 -7.40 12.79 8.22
CA GLY A 176 -8.08 11.56 8.62
C GLY A 176 -9.48 11.84 9.16
N GLN A 177 -10.11 10.78 9.67
CA GLN A 177 -11.37 10.87 10.38
C GLN A 177 -11.11 11.24 11.84
N LEU A 178 -11.65 12.35 12.30
CA LEU A 178 -11.61 12.72 13.71
C LEU A 178 -12.68 11.93 14.48
N VAL A 179 -12.24 11.15 15.47
CA VAL A 179 -13.10 10.50 16.47
C VAL A 179 -13.07 11.35 17.74
N PRO A 180 -14.20 12.02 18.09
CA PRO A 180 -14.22 12.94 19.19
C PRO A 180 -14.15 12.22 20.54
N GLY A 181 -13.46 12.84 21.50
CA GLY A 181 -13.37 12.34 22.87
C GLY A 181 -13.03 13.43 23.86
N PRO A 182 -13.35 13.22 25.15
CA PRO A 182 -12.93 14.11 26.23
C PRO A 182 -11.40 14.14 26.34
N GLU A 183 -10.84 15.33 26.60
CA GLU A 183 -9.38 15.51 26.71
C GLU A 183 -8.80 14.85 27.97
N ASP A 184 -9.61 14.75 29.02
CA ASP A 184 -9.27 14.11 30.29
C ASP A 184 -9.46 12.59 30.30
N ASP A 185 -10.10 12.02 29.28
CA ASP A 185 -10.28 10.57 29.12
C ASP A 185 -10.15 10.13 27.63
N PRO A 186 -8.91 10.05 27.10
CA PRO A 186 -8.64 9.64 25.72
C PRO A 186 -9.18 8.24 25.37
N SER A 187 -9.37 7.38 26.37
CA SER A 187 -9.81 5.99 26.22
C SER A 187 -11.20 5.87 25.60
N VAL A 188 -12.07 6.88 25.77
CA VAL A 188 -13.40 6.91 25.14
C VAL A 188 -13.30 6.98 23.62
N ALA A 189 -12.46 7.88 23.09
CA ALA A 189 -12.23 7.96 21.65
C ALA A 189 -11.50 6.71 21.17
N MET A 190 -10.47 6.28 21.90
CA MET A 190 -9.64 5.15 21.48
C MET A 190 -10.44 3.84 21.39
N SER A 191 -11.35 3.56 22.32
CA SER A 191 -12.22 2.38 22.27
C SER A 191 -13.10 2.36 21.00
N GLN A 192 -13.59 3.53 20.58
CA GLN A 192 -14.35 3.66 19.32
C GLN A 192 -13.46 3.49 18.09
N VAL A 193 -12.20 3.92 18.16
CA VAL A 193 -11.22 3.72 17.09
C VAL A 193 -10.92 2.24 16.93
N LEU A 194 -10.62 1.52 18.02
CA LEU A 194 -10.32 0.08 17.99
C LEU A 194 -11.47 -0.72 17.35
N ALA A 195 -12.72 -0.42 17.72
CA ALA A 195 -13.89 -1.05 17.10
C ALA A 195 -14.03 -0.75 15.59
N GLN A 196 -13.51 0.38 15.11
CA GLN A 196 -13.56 0.73 13.68
C GLN A 196 -12.47 0.04 12.85
N ILE A 197 -11.39 -0.43 13.48
CA ILE A 197 -10.21 -0.95 12.78
C ILE A 197 -9.95 -2.44 13.03
N GLU A 198 -10.86 -3.11 13.74
CA GLU A 198 -10.77 -4.52 14.13
C GLU A 198 -10.45 -5.49 12.97
N PHE A 199 -10.89 -5.15 11.74
CA PHE A 199 -10.73 -6.00 10.55
C PHE A 199 -9.66 -5.49 9.57
N GLU A 200 -8.83 -4.51 9.97
CA GLU A 200 -7.75 -4.01 9.13
C GLU A 200 -6.56 -4.99 9.17
N ALA A 201 -5.98 -5.27 8.00
CA ALA A 201 -4.90 -6.25 7.86
C ALA A 201 -3.48 -5.66 7.98
N GLY A 202 -3.36 -4.34 8.13
CA GLY A 202 -2.08 -3.63 8.24
C GLY A 202 -1.69 -3.31 9.69
N PRO A 203 -0.49 -2.74 9.92
CA PRO A 203 -0.03 -2.37 11.24
C PRO A 203 -0.87 -1.23 11.81
N LEU A 204 -1.12 -1.29 13.12
CA LEU A 204 -1.57 -0.18 13.93
C LEU A 204 -0.37 0.68 14.34
N ILE A 205 -0.37 1.94 13.91
CA ILE A 205 0.71 2.88 14.16
C ILE A 205 0.16 4.02 15.01
N ALA A 206 0.76 4.30 16.16
CA ALA A 206 0.37 5.38 17.04
C ALA A 206 1.45 6.46 17.13
N VAL A 207 1.05 7.71 16.95
CA VAL A 207 1.92 8.88 17.01
C VAL A 207 1.46 9.77 18.16
N GLY A 208 2.41 10.07 19.04
CA GLY A 208 2.26 10.94 20.20
C GLY A 208 1.93 10.19 21.48
N ASP A 209 2.54 10.65 22.56
CA ASP A 209 2.59 10.01 23.88
C ASP A 209 1.21 9.66 24.44
N VAL A 210 0.23 10.57 24.32
CA VAL A 210 -1.15 10.34 24.79
C VAL A 210 -1.84 9.23 23.99
N THR A 211 -1.64 9.20 22.67
CA THR A 211 -2.22 8.18 21.79
C THR A 211 -1.66 6.81 22.13
N VAL A 212 -0.34 6.73 22.31
CA VAL A 212 0.39 5.51 22.64
C VAL A 212 -0.03 4.98 24.01
N LEU A 213 -0.07 5.83 25.04
CA LEU A 213 -0.48 5.41 26.38
C LEU A 213 -1.93 4.95 26.41
N ALA A 214 -2.85 5.64 25.73
CA ALA A 214 -4.26 5.25 25.70
C ALA A 214 -4.50 3.87 25.08
N LEU A 215 -3.72 3.49 24.06
CA LEU A 215 -3.72 2.15 23.49
C LEU A 215 -3.18 1.11 24.47
N GLN A 216 -2.06 1.43 25.14
CA GLN A 216 -1.46 0.56 26.15
C GLN A 216 -2.42 0.29 27.33
N GLU A 217 -3.11 1.33 27.82
CA GLU A 217 -4.08 1.21 28.93
C GLU A 217 -5.32 0.38 28.55
N LEU A 218 -5.63 0.28 27.27
CA LEU A 218 -6.69 -0.58 26.73
C LEU A 218 -6.21 -2.01 26.40
N ASP A 219 -4.99 -2.38 26.82
CA ASP A 219 -4.37 -3.69 26.54
C ASP A 219 -4.28 -3.98 25.02
N HIS A 220 -4.08 -2.91 24.23
CA HIS A 220 -3.99 -2.98 22.78
C HIS A 220 -2.87 -2.06 22.26
N PRO A 221 -1.60 -2.27 22.67
CA PRO A 221 -0.48 -1.44 22.24
C PRO A 221 -0.37 -1.43 20.71
N ALA A 222 0.05 -0.30 20.15
CA ALA A 222 0.31 -0.19 18.71
C ALA A 222 1.45 -1.14 18.28
N ASP A 223 1.41 -1.63 17.05
CA ASP A 223 2.52 -2.37 16.45
C ASP A 223 3.76 -1.47 16.32
N ILE A 224 3.54 -0.20 15.97
CA ILE A 224 4.60 0.80 15.87
C ILE A 224 4.15 2.06 16.61
N ALA A 225 4.92 2.47 17.61
CA ALA A 225 4.66 3.68 18.40
C ALA A 225 5.74 4.72 18.19
N LEU A 226 5.36 5.98 18.14
CA LEU A 226 6.27 7.12 18.07
C LEU A 226 5.96 8.10 19.20
N ILE A 227 6.98 8.43 20.00
CA ILE A 227 6.86 9.32 21.17
C ILE A 227 8.02 10.32 21.18
N ASP A 228 7.82 11.52 21.70
CA ASP A 228 8.89 12.51 21.91
C ASP A 228 9.18 12.76 23.41
N GLY A 229 8.44 12.09 24.30
CA GLY A 229 8.56 12.24 25.75
C GLY A 229 8.02 13.57 26.27
N ARG A 230 7.27 14.32 25.44
CA ARG A 230 6.70 15.62 25.75
C ARG A 230 5.21 15.60 25.46
N THR A 231 4.46 16.36 26.25
CA THR A 231 3.12 16.78 25.85
C THR A 231 3.02 18.28 26.07
N LYS A 232 2.49 19.02 25.07
CA LYS A 232 2.33 20.49 25.14
C LYS A 232 3.63 21.26 25.46
N ARG A 233 4.79 20.80 24.96
CA ARG A 233 6.12 21.43 25.15
C ARG A 233 6.58 21.51 26.62
N GLN A 234 6.05 20.67 27.50
CA GLN A 234 6.55 20.44 28.85
C GLN A 234 6.88 18.94 29.03
N PRO A 235 7.80 18.58 29.94
CA PRO A 235 8.00 17.17 30.32
C PRO A 235 6.67 16.60 30.79
N TRP A 236 6.22 15.52 30.17
CA TRP A 236 4.96 14.91 30.56
C TRP A 236 5.18 14.13 31.87
N GLU A 237 4.40 14.44 32.91
CA GLU A 237 4.51 13.77 34.22
C GLU A 237 4.28 12.24 34.14
N SER A 238 3.67 11.76 33.05
CA SER A 238 3.41 10.34 32.78
C SER A 238 4.27 9.75 31.65
N ALA A 239 5.35 10.41 31.21
CA ALA A 239 6.25 9.83 30.20
C ALA A 239 6.81 8.46 30.65
N ASP A 240 7.05 8.31 31.95
CA ASP A 240 7.49 7.05 32.58
C ASP A 240 6.40 5.95 32.60
N ALA A 241 5.15 6.26 32.20
CA ALA A 241 4.04 5.32 32.18
C ALA A 241 3.98 4.48 30.89
N ILE A 242 4.64 4.92 29.82
CA ILE A 242 4.76 4.13 28.59
C ILE A 242 5.77 3.01 28.84
N ASP A 243 5.30 1.77 28.80
CA ASP A 243 6.11 0.60 29.09
C ASP A 243 6.82 0.14 27.81
N ALA A 244 8.06 0.59 27.62
CA ALA A 244 8.86 0.18 26.46
C ALA A 244 9.09 -1.35 26.37
N SER A 245 8.86 -2.12 27.45
CA SER A 245 9.05 -3.58 27.44
C SER A 245 7.94 -4.35 26.73
N VAL A 246 6.82 -3.69 26.38
CA VAL A 246 5.76 -4.29 25.55
C VAL A 246 6.16 -4.34 24.07
N TYR A 247 7.23 -3.65 23.68
CA TYR A 247 7.75 -3.62 22.31
C TYR A 247 8.97 -4.51 22.16
N ASP A 248 9.11 -5.16 21.00
CA ASP A 248 10.25 -6.04 20.72
C ASP A 248 11.56 -5.25 20.59
N LYS A 249 11.49 -4.03 20.05
CA LYS A 249 12.65 -3.16 19.81
C LYS A 249 12.33 -1.69 20.09
N VAL A 250 13.35 -0.97 20.54
CA VAL A 250 13.32 0.50 20.69
C VAL A 250 14.32 1.12 19.72
N LEU A 251 13.84 2.05 18.90
CA LEU A 251 14.63 2.86 17.99
C LEU A 251 14.68 4.30 18.49
N ARG A 252 15.73 5.03 18.08
CA ARG A 252 15.91 6.43 18.41
C ARG A 252 16.20 7.23 17.15
N CYS A 253 15.56 8.39 17.02
CA CYS A 253 15.81 9.29 15.90
C CYS A 253 15.75 10.76 16.32
N GLN A 254 16.26 11.63 15.47
CA GLN A 254 16.20 13.09 15.68
C GLN A 254 15.21 13.73 14.70
N SER A 255 14.32 14.57 15.19
CA SER A 255 13.34 15.29 14.36
C SER A 255 13.11 16.69 14.89
N PRO A 256 13.98 17.67 14.58
CA PRO A 256 13.81 19.03 15.10
C PRO A 256 12.46 19.63 14.71
N ALA A 257 11.99 20.60 15.49
CA ALA A 257 10.68 21.21 15.29
C ALA A 257 10.43 21.66 13.85
N GLY A 258 9.23 21.36 13.33
CA GLY A 258 8.82 21.68 11.96
C GLY A 258 9.72 21.09 10.87
N SER A 259 10.42 19.99 11.13
CA SER A 259 11.35 19.38 10.19
C SER A 259 11.12 17.87 10.05
N LEU A 260 11.46 17.34 8.88
CA LEU A 260 11.58 15.91 8.64
C LEU A 260 13.04 15.60 8.32
N THR A 261 13.57 14.54 8.91
CA THR A 261 15.00 14.18 8.81
C THR A 261 15.19 12.79 8.22
N PRO A 262 16.38 12.51 7.65
CA PRO A 262 16.76 11.16 7.26
C PRO A 262 16.73 10.18 8.44
N SER A 263 17.05 10.63 9.66
CA SER A 263 17.03 9.80 10.87
C SER A 263 15.62 9.34 11.24
N LEU A 264 14.62 10.23 11.16
CA LEU A 264 13.21 9.86 11.36
C LEU A 264 12.74 8.91 10.25
N LEU A 265 13.10 9.20 9.00
CA LEU A 265 12.77 8.34 7.86
C LEU A 265 13.32 6.92 8.05
N GLU A 266 14.59 6.79 8.42
CA GLU A 266 15.26 5.51 8.63
C GLU A 266 14.63 4.71 9.77
N ALA A 267 14.31 5.36 10.91
CA ALA A 267 13.64 4.69 12.02
C ALA A 267 12.24 4.18 11.64
N CYS A 268 11.44 5.01 10.95
CA CYS A 268 10.12 4.60 10.44
C CYS A 268 10.23 3.46 9.43
N ALA A 269 11.20 3.53 8.49
CA ALA A 269 11.41 2.50 7.49
C ALA A 269 11.83 1.18 8.15
N GLN A 270 12.77 1.21 9.10
CA GLN A 270 13.23 0.04 9.81
C GLN A 270 12.09 -0.64 10.59
N ALA A 271 11.28 0.12 11.32
CA ALA A 271 10.14 -0.40 12.07
C ALA A 271 9.10 -1.08 11.14
N LEU A 272 8.75 -0.41 10.03
CA LEU A 272 7.77 -0.94 9.08
C LEU A 272 8.28 -2.17 8.32
N THR A 273 9.54 -2.17 7.89
CA THR A 273 10.15 -3.34 7.24
C THR A 273 10.16 -4.53 8.18
N ALA A 274 10.58 -4.35 9.44
CA ALA A 274 10.60 -5.43 10.40
C ALA A 274 9.19 -5.97 10.71
N TRP A 275 8.18 -5.08 10.85
CA TRP A 275 6.79 -5.53 11.00
C TRP A 275 6.30 -6.34 9.78
N MET A 276 6.63 -5.91 8.56
CA MET A 276 6.24 -6.64 7.35
C MET A 276 6.95 -8.00 7.21
N ASP A 277 8.19 -8.11 7.70
CA ASP A 277 9.01 -9.31 7.59
C ASP A 277 8.61 -10.38 8.62
N ASP A 278 8.41 -10.00 9.89
CA ASP A 278 8.20 -10.94 10.99
C ASP A 278 7.17 -10.51 12.04
N GLY A 279 6.50 -9.37 11.85
CA GLY A 279 5.52 -8.83 12.79
C GLY A 279 6.14 -8.13 14.02
N SER A 280 7.46 -7.90 14.04
CA SER A 280 8.14 -7.23 15.16
C SER A 280 7.54 -5.85 15.45
N SER A 281 7.18 -5.64 16.71
CA SER A 281 6.70 -4.36 17.23
C SER A 281 7.85 -3.41 17.59
N HIS A 282 7.63 -2.11 17.43
CA HIS A 282 8.67 -1.09 17.64
C HIS A 282 8.16 0.14 18.38
N LEU A 283 8.94 0.62 19.34
CA LEU A 283 8.83 1.96 19.89
C LEU A 283 9.93 2.85 19.29
N ILE A 284 9.56 4.00 18.75
CA ILE A 284 10.49 5.01 18.22
C ILE A 284 10.46 6.21 19.17
N GLU A 285 11.58 6.44 19.86
CA GLU A 285 11.81 7.63 20.68
C GLU A 285 12.39 8.75 19.80
N VAL A 286 11.67 9.86 19.70
CA VAL A 286 12.00 11.00 18.86
C VAL A 286 12.61 12.11 19.71
N ASP A 287 13.88 12.43 19.48
CA ASP A 287 14.50 13.66 20.00
C ASP A 287 14.06 14.84 19.12
N GLY A 288 12.95 15.49 19.52
CA GLY A 288 12.40 16.65 18.82
C GLY A 288 10.87 16.69 18.82
N GLU A 289 10.24 16.64 17.64
CA GLU A 289 8.79 16.59 17.41
C GLU A 289 8.45 15.39 16.49
N GLU A 290 7.43 14.63 16.88
CA GLU A 290 6.85 13.48 16.15
C GLU A 290 5.66 13.87 15.25
N ASP A 291 5.13 15.09 15.39
CA ASP A 291 3.91 15.60 14.72
C ASP A 291 3.89 15.39 13.19
N LEU A 292 5.05 15.49 12.54
CA LEU A 292 5.18 15.36 11.08
C LEU A 292 5.43 13.92 10.63
N ALA A 293 5.69 12.98 11.54
CA ALA A 293 5.99 11.59 11.22
C ALA A 293 4.91 10.89 10.35
N PRO A 294 3.60 11.18 10.47
CA PRO A 294 2.59 10.65 9.55
C PRO A 294 2.90 10.87 8.06
N LEU A 295 3.64 11.94 7.73
CA LEU A 295 4.06 12.22 6.35
C LEU A 295 5.09 11.23 5.80
N PHE A 296 5.83 10.52 6.67
CA PHE A 296 6.68 9.39 6.28
C PHE A 296 6.01 8.05 6.49
N LEU A 297 5.22 7.90 7.56
CA LEU A 297 4.56 6.64 7.89
C LEU A 297 3.60 6.20 6.77
N HIS A 298 2.73 7.09 6.27
CA HIS A 298 1.82 6.71 5.19
C HIS A 298 2.55 6.28 3.91
N PRO A 299 3.55 7.04 3.38
CA PRO A 299 4.34 6.60 2.23
C PRO A 299 5.11 5.30 2.40
N LEU A 300 5.59 4.97 3.61
CA LEU A 300 6.34 3.73 3.87
C LEU A 300 5.44 2.53 4.17
N ALA A 301 4.29 2.75 4.79
CA ALA A 301 3.48 1.67 5.33
C ALA A 301 2.75 0.88 4.23
N PRO A 302 2.50 -0.41 4.42
CA PRO A 302 1.69 -1.18 3.49
C PRO A 302 0.25 -0.64 3.43
N MET A 303 -0.43 -0.93 2.31
CA MET A 303 -1.88 -0.70 2.18
C MET A 303 -2.62 -1.39 3.32
N GLY A 304 -3.59 -0.68 3.91
CA GLY A 304 -4.35 -1.15 5.07
C GLY A 304 -3.74 -0.81 6.44
N ALA A 305 -2.53 -0.22 6.50
CA ALA A 305 -1.99 0.31 7.75
C ALA A 305 -2.87 1.42 8.32
N VAL A 306 -3.01 1.49 9.64
CA VAL A 306 -3.77 2.54 10.33
C VAL A 306 -2.80 3.42 11.11
N VAL A 307 -2.83 4.72 10.84
CA VAL A 307 -2.07 5.72 11.62
C VAL A 307 -3.03 6.50 12.50
N LEU A 308 -2.74 6.49 13.80
CA LEU A 308 -3.46 7.21 14.84
C LEU A 308 -2.59 8.35 15.37
N TYR A 309 -3.19 9.52 15.53
CA TYR A 309 -2.53 10.64 16.21
C TYR A 309 -3.53 11.52 16.94
N GLY A 310 -3.09 12.11 18.05
CA GLY A 310 -3.92 12.97 18.87
C GLY A 310 -4.24 14.30 18.19
N GLN A 311 -5.45 14.81 18.41
CA GLN A 311 -5.84 16.16 18.04
C GLN A 311 -6.22 16.92 19.31
N PRO A 312 -5.38 17.88 19.76
CA PRO A 312 -5.57 18.60 21.02
C PRO A 312 -6.98 19.17 21.18
N GLY A 313 -7.62 18.84 22.32
CA GLY A 313 -8.96 19.29 22.69
C GLY A 313 -10.10 18.79 21.78
N LYS A 314 -9.82 17.85 20.85
CA LYS A 314 -10.83 17.34 19.91
C LYS A 314 -10.98 15.83 19.95
N GLY A 315 -9.91 15.06 20.16
CA GLY A 315 -9.95 13.59 20.19
C GLY A 315 -8.79 12.95 19.43
N VAL A 316 -9.05 11.82 18.77
CA VAL A 316 -8.05 11.03 18.02
C VAL A 316 -8.37 11.08 16.53
N VAL A 317 -7.36 11.29 15.69
CA VAL A 317 -7.50 11.19 14.24
C VAL A 317 -7.08 9.80 13.79
N VAL A 318 -7.94 9.17 12.99
CA VAL A 318 -7.69 7.87 12.37
C VAL A 318 -7.47 8.07 10.89
N ARG A 319 -6.34 7.61 10.36
CA ARG A 319 -6.09 7.59 8.93
C ARG A 319 -5.64 6.22 8.46
N ARG A 320 -6.43 5.63 7.57
CA ARG A 320 -6.05 4.42 6.82
C ARG A 320 -5.08 4.78 5.71
N THR A 321 -4.08 3.94 5.53
CA THR A 321 -3.09 4.06 4.46
C THR A 321 -3.67 3.44 3.19
N ASN A 322 -4.01 4.31 2.25
CA ASN A 322 -4.44 3.99 0.90
C ASN A 322 -3.67 4.86 -0.10
N GLU A 323 -3.90 4.67 -1.40
CA GLU A 323 -3.23 5.45 -2.44
C GLU A 323 -3.47 6.97 -2.31
N ASP A 324 -4.68 7.39 -1.92
CA ASP A 324 -4.99 8.81 -1.66
C ASP A 324 -4.12 9.38 -0.52
N ALA A 325 -3.98 8.62 0.58
CA ALA A 325 -3.13 9.02 1.70
C ALA A 325 -1.68 9.19 1.25
N LYS A 326 -1.14 8.18 0.55
CA LYS A 326 0.25 8.21 0.06
C LYS A 326 0.48 9.34 -0.94
N GLN A 327 -0.46 9.57 -1.86
CA GLN A 327 -0.37 10.63 -2.85
C GLN A 327 -0.44 12.02 -2.21
N ARG A 328 -1.30 12.21 -1.20
CA ARG A 328 -1.34 13.45 -0.41
C ARG A 328 -0.01 13.68 0.30
N CYS A 329 0.55 12.67 0.97
CA CYS A 329 1.86 12.78 1.61
C CYS A 329 2.98 13.11 0.62
N ARG A 330 3.07 12.40 -0.52
CA ARG A 330 4.04 12.68 -1.58
C ARG A 330 3.98 14.13 -2.05
N ARG A 331 2.77 14.65 -2.27
CA ARG A 331 2.54 16.04 -2.66
C ARG A 331 3.00 17.02 -1.59
N LEU A 332 2.65 16.77 -0.32
CA LEU A 332 3.05 17.62 0.81
C LEU A 332 4.58 17.61 0.97
N LEU A 333 5.21 16.44 0.97
CA LEU A 333 6.68 16.27 1.05
C LEU A 333 7.39 17.07 -0.06
N SER A 334 6.84 17.10 -1.27
CA SER A 334 7.38 17.87 -2.40
C SER A 334 7.31 19.40 -2.19
N GLY A 335 6.47 19.87 -1.26
CA GLY A 335 6.32 21.28 -0.91
C GLY A 335 7.18 21.76 0.26
N PHE A 336 7.95 20.88 0.90
CA PHE A 336 8.92 21.27 1.92
C PHE A 336 10.14 21.94 1.28
N ALA A 337 10.87 22.75 2.07
CA ALA A 337 12.13 23.34 1.64
C ALA A 337 13.30 22.44 2.08
N SER A 338 14.19 22.07 1.15
CA SER A 338 15.44 21.40 1.51
C SER A 338 16.38 22.38 2.22
N THR A 339 17.00 21.92 3.30
CA THR A 339 18.15 22.60 3.90
C THR A 339 19.42 21.94 3.41
N GLU A 340 20.42 22.74 3.02
CA GLU A 340 21.79 22.26 2.75
C GLU A 340 22.42 21.60 3.98
#